data_AF-A0A2K9P9C0-F1
#
_entry.id   AF-A0A2K9P9C0-F1
#
_cell.length_a   1.000
_cell.length_b   1.000
_cell.length_c   1.000
_cell.angle_alpha   90.00
_cell.angle_beta   90.00
_cell.angle_gamma   90.00
#
_symmetry.space_group_name_H-M   'P 1'
#
loop_
_entity.id
_entity.type
_entity.pdbx_description
1 polymer ?
#
loop_
_entity_poly.entity_id
_entity_poly.type
_entity_poly.pdbx_seq_one_letter_code
_entity_poly.pdbx_strand_id
1 'polypeptide(L)'
;MNKQTEYDTREHLLATGEHLCMQRGFTGMGLSELLKTAGVPKGSFYHYFRSKEAFGVAMLERHFAGYHQRLAVHFDTGPGNYRDRILAYYQETLNQFCQQGIISGCLTVKLSAEVCDLSEDMRTAMDQGAGKIMLILAQALEKGRDSHCLMFAGEPLQQAQILYALWLGANLQAKISRSATPLENALAHVKNIIATPDV
;
A
#
# COMPACT_ATOMS: atom_id res chain seq x y z
N MET A 1 8.50 1.33 34.49
CA MET A 1 7.87 2.00 33.33
C MET A 1 6.77 1.10 32.80
N ASN A 2 5.61 1.69 32.47
CA ASN A 2 4.42 0.94 32.11
C ASN A 2 4.51 0.50 30.64
N LYS A 3 4.46 -0.80 30.34
CA LYS A 3 4.60 -1.35 28.96
C LYS A 3 3.65 -0.71 27.94
N GLN A 4 2.50 -0.22 28.42
CA GLN A 4 1.49 0.44 27.61
C GLN A 4 1.95 1.81 27.07
N THR A 5 2.70 2.58 27.86
CA THR A 5 3.25 3.89 27.46
C THR A 5 4.43 3.74 26.50
N GLU A 6 5.19 2.64 26.63
CA GLU A 6 6.29 2.31 25.70
C GLU A 6 5.76 1.93 24.32
N TYR A 7 4.71 1.10 24.28
CA TYR A 7 4.04 0.74 23.03
C TYR A 7 3.45 1.96 22.32
N ASP A 8 2.79 2.85 23.07
CA ASP A 8 2.18 4.08 22.54
C ASP A 8 3.23 5.02 21.93
N THR A 9 4.39 5.19 22.58
CA THR A 9 5.47 6.04 22.04
C THR A 9 6.09 5.46 20.76
N ARG A 10 6.29 4.13 20.72
CA ARG A 10 6.83 3.46 19.53
C ARG A 10 5.89 3.60 18.34
N GLU A 11 4.60 3.35 18.54
CA GLU A 11 3.59 3.48 17.49
C GLU A 11 3.43 4.94 17.04
N HIS A 12 3.46 5.89 17.97
CA HIS A 12 3.44 7.33 17.67
C HIS A 12 4.62 7.76 16.79
N LEU A 13 5.83 7.28 17.08
CA LEU A 13 7.01 7.52 16.24
C LEU A 13 6.81 6.97 14.83
N LEU A 14 6.31 5.73 14.71
CA LEU A 14 6.09 5.09 13.40
C LEU A 14 5.01 5.82 12.59
N ALA A 15 3.88 6.18 13.22
CA ALA A 15 2.80 6.92 12.58
C ALA A 15 3.25 8.32 12.12
N THR A 16 4.03 9.02 12.96
CA THR A 16 4.58 10.33 12.62
C THR A 16 5.56 10.23 11.46
N GLY A 17 6.45 9.23 11.46
CA GLY A 17 7.40 9.04 10.37
C GLY A 17 6.73 8.65 9.06
N GLU A 18 5.71 7.79 9.10
CA GLU A 18 4.94 7.43 7.90
C GLU A 18 4.30 8.67 7.26
N HIS A 19 3.71 9.55 8.08
CA HIS A 19 3.14 10.81 7.61
C HIS A 19 4.19 11.72 6.96
N LEU A 20 5.34 11.91 7.60
CA LEU A 20 6.44 12.71 7.05
C LEU A 20 7.03 12.09 5.77
N CYS A 21 7.19 10.76 5.72
CA CYS A 21 7.66 10.05 4.53
C CYS A 21 6.71 10.22 3.35
N MET A 22 5.40 10.19 3.56
CA MET A 22 4.44 10.43 2.48
C MET A 22 4.61 11.83 1.86
N GLN A 23 4.98 12.82 2.66
CA GLN A 23 5.23 14.18 2.19
C GLN A 23 6.59 14.29 1.49
N ARG A 24 7.68 13.85 2.14
CA ARG A 24 9.05 14.23 1.77
C ARG A 24 9.95 13.08 1.30
N GLY A 25 9.45 11.85 1.30
CA GLY A 25 10.29 10.66 1.12
C GLY A 25 11.03 10.27 2.40
N PHE A 26 11.66 9.11 2.39
CA PHE A 26 12.36 8.56 3.55
C PHE A 26 13.71 9.23 3.79
N THR A 27 14.49 9.49 2.74
CA THR A 27 15.76 10.24 2.81
C THR A 27 15.52 11.68 3.22
N GLY A 28 14.50 12.33 2.64
CA GLY A 28 14.11 13.70 2.94
C GLY A 28 13.59 13.91 4.36
N MET A 29 13.06 12.86 5.01
CA MET A 29 12.65 12.91 6.42
C MET A 29 13.88 12.84 7.35
N GLY A 30 14.35 13.98 7.86
CA GLY A 30 15.45 14.03 8.82
C GLY A 30 15.06 13.48 10.20
N LEU A 31 15.98 12.80 10.89
CA LEU A 31 15.73 12.27 12.25
C LEU A 31 15.36 13.40 13.23
N SER A 32 16.06 14.53 13.19
CA SER A 32 15.76 15.68 14.05
C SER A 32 14.35 16.23 13.83
N GLU A 33 13.88 16.25 12.58
CA GLU A 33 12.52 16.68 12.24
C GLU A 33 11.48 15.69 12.74
N LEU A 34 11.70 14.38 12.53
CA LEU A 34 10.82 13.34 13.06
C LEU A 34 10.63 13.49 14.56
N LEU A 35 11.73 13.64 15.31
CA LEU A 35 11.71 13.77 16.77
C LEU A 35 11.01 15.05 17.23
N LYS A 36 11.28 16.17 16.55
CA LYS A 36 10.61 17.45 16.82
C LYS A 36 9.10 17.34 16.58
N THR A 37 8.70 16.72 15.47
CA THR A 37 7.30 16.55 15.09
C THR A 37 6.57 15.60 16.04
N ALA A 38 7.22 14.51 16.43
CA ALA A 38 6.67 13.54 17.38
C ALA A 38 6.68 14.06 18.83
N GLY A 39 7.44 15.10 19.15
CA GLY A 39 7.64 15.57 20.53
C GLY A 39 8.43 14.57 21.38
N VAL A 40 9.27 13.74 20.76
CA VAL A 40 9.98 12.63 21.42
C VAL A 40 11.48 12.94 21.52
N PRO A 41 12.11 12.83 22.70
CA PRO A 41 13.55 13.04 22.85
C PRO A 41 14.39 12.04 22.03
N LYS A 42 15.58 12.48 21.57
CA LYS A 42 16.51 11.64 20.80
C LYS A 42 16.89 10.34 21.54
N GLY A 43 17.08 10.41 22.86
CA GLY A 43 17.38 9.22 23.67
C GLY A 43 16.28 8.16 23.60
N SER A 44 15.01 8.59 23.64
CA SER A 44 13.85 7.70 23.52
C SER A 44 13.76 7.03 22.15
N PHE A 45 14.18 7.70 21.08
CA PHE A 45 14.22 7.07 19.76
C PHE A 45 15.17 5.87 19.72
N TYR A 46 16.40 6.03 20.21
CA TYR A 46 17.39 4.95 20.21
C TYR A 46 17.07 3.83 21.21
N HIS A 47 16.17 4.08 22.16
CA HIS A 47 15.59 3.01 22.98
C HIS A 47 14.71 2.06 22.14
N TYR A 48 13.96 2.56 21.15
CA TYR A 48 13.08 1.75 20.30
C TYR A 48 13.72 1.28 19.00
N PHE A 49 14.60 2.09 18.40
CA PHE A 49 15.15 1.85 17.07
C PHE A 49 16.66 2.06 17.07
N ARG A 50 17.42 1.00 16.74
CA ARG A 50 18.88 1.04 16.67
C ARG A 50 19.43 2.06 15.66
N SER A 51 18.66 2.38 14.63
CA SER A 51 19.04 3.30 13.55
C SER A 51 17.80 3.85 12.85
N LYS A 52 17.97 4.91 12.04
CA LYS A 52 16.91 5.43 11.16
C LYS A 52 16.46 4.36 10.16
N GLU A 53 17.37 3.56 9.65
CA GLU A 53 17.06 2.43 8.75
C GLU A 53 16.18 1.39 9.44
N ALA A 54 16.54 0.97 10.67
CA ALA A 54 15.72 0.02 11.43
C ALA A 54 14.33 0.57 11.75
N PHE A 55 14.23 1.89 11.99
CA PHE A 55 12.96 2.59 12.06
C PHE A 55 12.18 2.51 10.73
N GLY A 56 12.85 2.72 9.59
CA GLY A 56 12.26 2.62 8.26
C GLY A 56 11.69 1.24 7.96
N VAL A 57 12.42 0.18 8.30
CA VAL A 57 11.94 -1.22 8.18
C VAL A 57 10.69 -1.42 9.03
N ALA A 58 10.73 -1.07 10.32
CA ALA A 58 9.58 -1.22 11.21
C ALA A 58 8.36 -0.41 10.76
N MET A 59 8.59 0.76 10.15
CA MET A 59 7.53 1.60 9.59
C MET A 59 6.88 0.95 8.37
N LEU A 60 7.68 0.39 7.45
CA LEU A 60 7.19 -0.36 6.29
C LEU A 60 6.37 -1.57 6.72
N GLU A 61 6.90 -2.38 7.64
CA GLU A 61 6.21 -3.56 8.18
C GLU A 61 4.86 -3.19 8.81
N ARG A 62 4.83 -2.13 9.64
CA ARG A 62 3.60 -1.61 10.23
C ARG A 62 2.60 -1.15 9.19
N HIS A 63 3.06 -0.37 8.20
CA HIS A 63 2.22 0.12 7.10
C HIS A 63 1.58 -1.04 6.34
N PHE A 64 2.40 -2.01 5.91
CA PHE A 64 1.93 -3.17 5.16
C PHE A 64 1.01 -4.05 5.98
N ALA A 65 1.29 -4.30 7.26
CA ALA A 65 0.41 -5.07 8.13
C ALA A 65 -1.01 -4.45 8.20
N GLY A 66 -1.09 -3.14 8.41
CA GLY A 66 -2.37 -2.43 8.41
C GLY A 66 -3.05 -2.42 7.03
N TYR A 67 -2.27 -2.28 5.96
CA TYR A 67 -2.80 -2.32 4.59
C TYR A 67 -3.36 -3.70 4.22
N HIS A 68 -2.62 -4.78 4.52
CA HIS A 68 -3.04 -6.16 4.29
C HIS A 68 -4.33 -6.48 5.04
N GLN A 69 -4.45 -6.04 6.29
CA GLN A 69 -5.67 -6.26 7.07
C GLN A 69 -6.87 -5.57 6.43
N ARG A 70 -6.74 -4.30 6.02
CA ARG A 70 -7.82 -3.58 5.33
C ARG A 70 -8.19 -4.24 4.01
N LEU A 71 -7.20 -4.66 3.23
CA LEU A 71 -7.42 -5.29 1.93
C LEU A 71 -8.09 -6.67 2.06
N ALA A 72 -7.69 -7.47 3.06
CA ALA A 72 -8.33 -8.74 3.36
C ALA A 72 -9.80 -8.54 3.76
N VAL A 73 -10.08 -7.60 4.68
CA VAL A 73 -11.46 -7.26 5.09
C VAL A 73 -12.29 -6.79 3.91
N HIS A 74 -11.72 -5.95 3.03
CA HIS A 74 -12.36 -5.47 1.80
C HIS A 74 -12.80 -6.62 0.89
N PHE A 75 -11.91 -7.58 0.61
CA PHE A 75 -12.26 -8.70 -0.28
C PHE A 75 -13.11 -9.78 0.38
N ASP A 76 -13.01 -9.99 1.69
CA ASP A 76 -13.81 -11.01 2.37
C ASP A 76 -15.23 -10.52 2.70
N THR A 77 -15.38 -9.26 3.11
CA THR A 77 -16.62 -8.73 3.68
C THR A 77 -17.21 -7.52 2.96
N GLY A 78 -16.55 -7.05 1.89
CA GLY A 78 -17.03 -5.93 1.09
C GLY A 78 -18.40 -6.20 0.44
N PRO A 79 -19.14 -5.14 0.06
CA PRO A 79 -20.42 -5.27 -0.61
C PRO A 79 -20.25 -5.94 -1.99
N GLY A 80 -21.30 -6.64 -2.43
CA GLY A 80 -21.31 -7.32 -3.73
C GLY A 80 -20.49 -8.61 -3.77
N ASN A 81 -20.30 -9.15 -4.97
CA ASN A 81 -19.49 -10.36 -5.22
C ASN A 81 -17.99 -10.01 -5.38
N TYR A 82 -17.13 -11.02 -5.59
CA TYR A 82 -15.68 -10.76 -5.71
C TYR A 82 -15.31 -9.84 -6.88
N ARG A 83 -16.08 -9.85 -7.97
CA ARG A 83 -15.86 -8.93 -9.09
C ARG A 83 -16.10 -7.49 -8.65
N ASP A 84 -17.22 -7.25 -7.97
CA ASP A 84 -17.57 -5.93 -7.45
C ASP A 84 -16.51 -5.42 -6.49
N ARG A 85 -16.02 -6.28 -5.58
CA ARG A 85 -14.99 -5.94 -4.61
C ARG A 85 -13.64 -5.62 -5.27
N ILE A 86 -13.23 -6.38 -6.29
CA ILE A 86 -12.02 -6.11 -7.07
C ILE A 86 -12.14 -4.75 -7.77
N LEU A 87 -13.27 -4.46 -8.42
CA LEU A 87 -13.47 -3.18 -9.07
C LEU A 87 -13.56 -2.02 -8.08
N ALA A 88 -14.17 -2.24 -6.90
CA ALA A 88 -14.26 -1.26 -5.83
C ALA A 88 -12.88 -0.87 -5.30
N TYR A 89 -11.94 -1.82 -5.16
CA TYR A 89 -10.58 -1.55 -4.73
C TYR A 89 -9.87 -0.50 -5.62
N TYR A 90 -10.03 -0.63 -6.94
CA TYR A 90 -9.51 0.34 -7.91
C TYR A 90 -10.29 1.66 -7.91
N GLN A 91 -11.61 1.58 -7.83
CA GLN A 91 -12.50 2.74 -7.81
C GLN A 91 -12.26 3.63 -6.58
N GLU A 92 -12.04 3.06 -5.41
CA GLU A 92 -11.77 3.80 -4.17
C GLU A 92 -10.50 4.63 -4.28
N THR A 93 -9.43 4.05 -4.82
CA THR A 93 -8.17 4.77 -5.02
C THR A 93 -8.33 5.90 -6.07
N LEU A 94 -9.08 5.67 -7.14
CA LEU A 94 -9.45 6.71 -8.11
C LEU A 94 -10.22 7.86 -7.44
N ASN A 95 -11.21 7.53 -6.59
CA ASN A 95 -12.00 8.53 -5.87
C ASN A 95 -11.13 9.36 -4.92
N GLN A 96 -10.21 8.72 -4.19
CA GLN A 96 -9.26 9.41 -3.31
C GLN A 96 -8.37 10.38 -4.08
N PHE A 97 -7.87 9.97 -5.25
CA PHE A 97 -7.07 10.84 -6.11
C PHE A 97 -7.86 12.07 -6.57
N CYS A 98 -9.09 11.87 -7.07
CA CYS A 98 -9.93 12.98 -7.55
C CYS A 98 -10.32 13.96 -6.44
N GLN A 99 -10.51 13.49 -5.20
CA GLN A 99 -10.88 14.34 -4.07
C GLN A 99 -9.71 15.13 -3.50
N GLN A 100 -8.53 14.51 -3.39
CA GLN A 100 -7.38 15.08 -2.68
C GLN A 100 -6.34 15.71 -3.62
N GLY A 101 -6.43 15.44 -4.94
CA GLY A 101 -5.44 15.87 -5.93
C GLY A 101 -4.06 15.23 -5.75
N ILE A 102 -3.93 14.32 -4.79
CA ILE A 102 -2.69 13.66 -4.39
C ILE A 102 -3.01 12.18 -4.22
N ILE A 103 -2.10 11.33 -4.68
CA ILE A 103 -2.13 9.90 -4.35
C ILE A 103 -1.69 9.76 -2.91
N SER A 104 -2.66 9.82 -2.00
CA SER A 104 -2.45 9.60 -0.58
C SER A 104 -2.50 8.10 -0.32
N GLY A 105 -1.43 7.52 0.23
CA GLY A 105 -1.48 6.16 0.78
C GLY A 105 -0.69 5.06 0.05
N CYS A 106 -0.20 5.27 -1.17
CA CYS A 106 0.64 4.26 -1.83
C CYS A 106 2.12 4.43 -1.46
N LEU A 107 2.53 3.85 -0.33
CA LEU A 107 3.91 3.93 0.14
C LEU A 107 4.86 3.22 -0.83
N THR A 108 4.39 2.17 -1.52
CA THR A 108 5.14 1.50 -2.59
C THR A 108 5.58 2.47 -3.69
N VAL A 109 4.66 3.24 -4.26
CA VAL A 109 4.98 4.23 -5.32
C VAL A 109 5.82 5.39 -4.77
N LYS A 110 5.66 5.74 -3.50
CA LYS A 110 6.41 6.85 -2.89
C LYS A 110 7.86 6.48 -2.63
N LEU A 111 8.13 5.28 -2.11
CA LEU A 111 9.43 4.90 -1.58
C LEU A 111 10.24 3.98 -2.48
N SER A 112 9.65 3.24 -3.42
CA SER A 112 10.38 2.21 -4.17
C SER A 112 11.60 2.78 -4.91
N ALA A 113 11.44 3.93 -5.55
CA ALA A 113 12.52 4.60 -6.28
C ALA A 113 13.59 5.25 -5.37
N GLU A 114 13.34 5.29 -4.06
CA GLU A 114 14.21 5.96 -3.10
C GLU A 114 14.95 4.94 -2.25
N VAL A 115 14.25 3.98 -1.65
CA VAL A 115 14.81 3.13 -0.59
C VAL A 115 15.38 1.82 -1.11
N CYS A 116 14.96 1.36 -2.29
CA CYS A 116 15.41 0.09 -2.85
C CYS A 116 16.89 0.08 -3.20
N ASP A 117 17.47 1.23 -3.58
CA ASP A 117 18.90 1.37 -3.85
C ASP A 117 19.71 1.78 -2.60
N LEU A 118 19.05 2.03 -1.47
CA LEU A 118 19.69 2.53 -0.25
C LEU A 118 19.82 1.49 0.86
N SER A 119 18.88 0.56 0.96
CA SER A 119 18.82 -0.43 2.04
C SER A 119 18.17 -1.72 1.56
N GLU A 120 18.93 -2.81 1.59
CA GLU A 120 18.42 -4.15 1.28
C GLU A 120 17.35 -4.62 2.26
N ASP A 121 17.45 -4.22 3.54
CA ASP A 121 16.44 -4.53 4.55
C ASP A 121 15.11 -3.85 4.21
N MET A 122 15.15 -2.57 3.83
CA MET A 122 13.95 -1.84 3.42
C MET A 122 13.39 -2.34 2.09
N ARG A 123 14.25 -2.60 1.10
CA ARG A 123 13.86 -3.21 -0.19
C ARG A 123 13.13 -4.54 0.04
N THR A 124 13.66 -5.37 0.92
CA THR A 124 13.09 -6.68 1.27
C THR A 124 11.75 -6.54 1.98
N ALA A 125 11.62 -5.60 2.92
CA ALA A 125 10.33 -5.31 3.57
C ALA A 125 9.27 -4.84 2.57
N MET A 126 9.64 -4.02 1.58
CA MET A 126 8.74 -3.60 0.50
C MET A 126 8.32 -4.75 -0.40
N ASP A 127 9.27 -5.61 -0.78
CA ASP A 127 9.05 -6.77 -1.62
C ASP A 127 8.08 -7.78 -0.97
N GLN A 128 8.30 -8.10 0.31
CA GLN A 128 7.40 -8.93 1.10
C GLN A 128 6.00 -8.29 1.24
N GLY A 129 5.96 -6.98 1.50
CA GLY A 129 4.73 -6.21 1.60
C GLY A 129 3.89 -6.26 0.32
N ALA A 130 4.53 -6.01 -0.83
CA ALA A 130 3.91 -6.09 -2.15
C ALA A 130 3.51 -7.53 -2.50
N GLY A 131 4.37 -8.51 -2.23
CA GLY A 131 4.11 -9.93 -2.43
C GLY A 131 2.80 -10.38 -1.77
N LYS A 132 2.59 -9.98 -0.51
CA LYS A 132 1.37 -10.34 0.22
C LYS A 132 0.11 -9.61 -0.30
N ILE A 133 0.22 -8.40 -0.84
CA ILE A 133 -0.90 -7.74 -1.54
C ILE A 133 -1.31 -8.56 -2.77
N MET A 134 -0.34 -9.00 -3.57
CA MET A 134 -0.60 -9.81 -4.76
C MET A 134 -1.23 -11.16 -4.39
N LEU A 135 -0.80 -11.79 -3.30
CA LEU A 135 -1.42 -13.02 -2.80
C LEU A 135 -2.87 -12.84 -2.36
N ILE A 136 -3.17 -11.75 -1.63
CA ILE A 136 -4.56 -11.43 -1.22
C ILE A 136 -5.45 -11.19 -2.45
N LEU A 137 -4.95 -10.47 -3.46
CA LEU A 137 -5.68 -10.24 -4.71
C LEU A 137 -5.88 -11.55 -5.50
N ALA A 138 -4.87 -12.41 -5.55
CA ALA A 138 -4.96 -13.72 -6.19
C ALA A 138 -6.04 -14.60 -5.55
N GLN A 139 -6.12 -14.60 -4.22
CA GLN A 139 -7.17 -15.32 -3.49
C GLN A 139 -8.57 -14.77 -3.80
N ALA A 140 -8.74 -13.45 -3.94
CA ALA A 140 -10.02 -12.87 -4.33
C ALA A 140 -10.41 -13.25 -5.76
N LEU A 141 -9.44 -13.29 -6.68
CA LEU A 141 -9.65 -13.75 -8.06
C LEU A 141 -10.04 -15.23 -8.11
N GLU A 142 -9.36 -16.09 -7.36
CA GLU A 142 -9.67 -17.52 -7.28
C GLU A 142 -11.07 -17.77 -6.71
N LYS A 143 -11.40 -17.17 -5.55
CA LYS A 143 -12.73 -17.27 -4.96
C LYS A 143 -13.84 -16.74 -5.89
N GLY A 144 -13.54 -15.69 -6.66
CA GLY A 144 -14.47 -15.14 -7.65
C GLY A 144 -14.71 -16.07 -8.84
N ARG A 145 -13.67 -16.81 -9.25
CA ARG A 145 -13.77 -17.86 -10.28
C ARG A 145 -14.58 -19.04 -9.77
N ASP A 146 -14.30 -19.52 -8.56
CA ASP A 146 -14.99 -20.66 -7.92
C ASP A 146 -16.47 -20.37 -7.67
N SER A 147 -16.82 -19.12 -7.38
CA SER A 147 -18.20 -18.67 -7.19
C SER A 147 -18.89 -18.23 -8.50
N HIS A 148 -18.24 -18.41 -9.65
CA HIS A 148 -18.76 -18.02 -10.97
C HIS A 148 -19.27 -16.57 -11.03
N CYS A 149 -18.58 -15.63 -10.37
CA CYS A 149 -18.94 -14.21 -10.44
C CYS A 149 -17.98 -13.39 -11.33
N LEU A 150 -16.87 -13.99 -11.76
CA LEU A 150 -15.91 -13.40 -12.70
C LEU A 150 -15.20 -14.46 -13.55
N MET A 151 -14.67 -14.02 -14.69
CA MET A 151 -13.78 -14.79 -15.54
C MET A 151 -12.55 -13.96 -15.90
N PHE A 152 -11.41 -14.63 -16.06
CA PHE A 152 -10.16 -14.07 -16.58
C PHE A 152 -9.26 -15.21 -17.08
N ALA A 153 -8.35 -14.91 -17.99
CA ALA A 153 -7.41 -15.89 -18.54
C ALA A 153 -6.20 -16.13 -17.61
N GLY A 154 -5.71 -17.37 -17.59
CA GLY A 154 -4.47 -17.73 -16.88
C GLY A 154 -4.63 -17.98 -15.38
N GLU A 155 -3.51 -18.01 -14.67
CA GLU A 155 -3.47 -18.34 -13.24
C GLU A 155 -3.81 -17.12 -12.35
N PRO A 156 -4.53 -17.30 -11.22
CA PRO A 156 -4.91 -16.20 -10.33
C PRO A 156 -3.73 -15.36 -9.85
N LEU A 157 -2.60 -16.00 -9.52
CA LEU A 157 -1.41 -15.28 -9.05
C LEU A 157 -0.77 -14.44 -10.17
N GLN A 158 -0.65 -14.99 -11.37
CA GLN A 158 -0.12 -14.27 -12.53
C GLN A 158 -1.00 -13.06 -12.84
N GLN A 159 -2.32 -13.25 -12.83
CA GLN A 159 -3.26 -12.16 -13.06
C GLN A 159 -3.17 -11.09 -11.98
N ALA A 160 -3.06 -11.46 -10.71
CA ALA A 160 -2.88 -10.52 -9.61
C ALA A 160 -1.60 -9.69 -9.74
N GLN A 161 -0.49 -10.29 -10.19
CA GLN A 161 0.77 -9.59 -10.45
C GLN A 161 0.63 -8.55 -11.57
N ILE A 162 -0.01 -8.92 -12.68
CA ILE A 162 -0.28 -8.01 -13.81
C ILE A 162 -1.15 -6.84 -13.35
N LEU A 163 -2.25 -7.14 -12.64
CA LEU A 163 -3.17 -6.14 -12.13
C LEU A 163 -2.49 -5.18 -11.13
N TYR A 164 -1.63 -5.69 -10.26
CA TYR A 164 -0.87 -4.86 -9.32
C TYR A 164 0.14 -3.97 -10.05
N ALA A 165 0.87 -4.51 -11.03
CA ALA A 165 1.81 -3.74 -11.84
C ALA A 165 1.12 -2.63 -12.65
N LEU A 166 0.00 -2.95 -13.31
CA LEU A 166 -0.87 -1.99 -14.00
C LEU A 166 -1.27 -0.85 -13.06
N TRP A 167 -1.70 -1.19 -11.85
CA TRP A 167 -2.15 -0.20 -10.88
C TRP A 167 -1.02 0.70 -10.37
N LEU A 168 0.16 0.13 -10.07
CA LEU A 168 1.32 0.91 -9.69
C LEU A 168 1.72 1.90 -10.79
N GLY A 169 1.73 1.44 -12.05
CA GLY A 169 2.03 2.29 -13.21
C GLY A 169 1.01 3.40 -13.39
N ALA A 170 -0.29 3.10 -13.24
CA ALA A 170 -1.36 4.08 -13.32
C ALA A 170 -1.26 5.16 -12.23
N ASN A 171 -0.95 4.76 -10.99
CA ASN A 171 -0.69 5.70 -9.91
C ASN A 171 0.52 6.58 -10.21
N LEU A 172 1.64 6.00 -10.63
CA LEU A 172 2.82 6.78 -10.98
C LEU A 172 2.52 7.81 -12.08
N GLN A 173 1.85 7.39 -13.16
CA GLN A 173 1.47 8.26 -14.28
C GLN A 173 0.47 9.35 -13.87
N ALA A 174 -0.52 9.03 -13.03
CA ALA A 174 -1.49 10.00 -12.54
C ALA A 174 -0.82 11.09 -11.69
N LYS A 175 0.18 10.71 -10.88
CA LYS A 175 1.01 11.67 -10.13
C LYS A 175 1.85 12.57 -11.03
N ILE A 176 2.47 12.01 -12.08
CA ILE A 176 3.31 12.76 -13.03
C ILE A 176 2.45 13.77 -13.82
N SER A 177 1.36 13.28 -14.41
CA SER A 177 0.47 14.07 -15.27
C SER A 177 -0.50 14.97 -14.51
N ARG A 178 -0.64 14.76 -13.19
CA ARG A 178 -1.68 15.38 -12.34
C ARG A 178 -3.09 15.19 -12.93
N SER A 179 -3.33 14.03 -13.50
CA SER A 179 -4.60 13.66 -14.14
C SER A 179 -5.08 12.32 -13.63
N ALA A 180 -6.40 12.17 -13.52
CA ALA A 180 -7.03 10.90 -13.16
C ALA A 180 -7.04 9.91 -14.33
N THR A 181 -6.81 10.38 -15.56
CA THR A 181 -6.90 9.57 -16.79
C THR A 181 -6.14 8.25 -16.76
N PRO A 182 -4.90 8.16 -16.23
CA PRO A 182 -4.21 6.86 -16.12
C PRO A 182 -4.94 5.86 -15.22
N LEU A 183 -5.55 6.33 -14.12
CA LEU A 183 -6.32 5.50 -13.19
C LEU A 183 -7.67 5.10 -13.80
N GLU A 184 -8.35 6.02 -14.48
CA GLU A 184 -9.59 5.76 -15.21
C GLU A 184 -9.40 4.70 -16.30
N ASN A 185 -8.34 4.83 -17.09
CA ASN A 185 -7.98 3.86 -18.12
C ASN A 185 -7.62 2.49 -17.54
N ALA A 186 -6.84 2.46 -16.45
CA ALA A 186 -6.53 1.22 -15.77
C ALA A 186 -7.80 0.53 -15.27
N LEU A 187 -8.71 1.26 -14.60
CA LEU A 187 -9.98 0.71 -14.12
C LEU A 187 -10.86 0.20 -15.28
N ALA A 188 -10.98 0.95 -16.37
CA ALA A 188 -11.71 0.51 -17.56
C ALA A 188 -11.12 -0.78 -18.14
N HIS A 189 -9.79 -0.89 -18.17
CA HIS A 189 -9.11 -2.10 -18.61
C HIS A 189 -9.36 -3.28 -17.68
N VAL A 190 -9.30 -3.09 -16.35
CA VAL A 190 -9.62 -4.15 -15.38
C VAL A 190 -11.06 -4.64 -15.54
N LYS A 191 -12.03 -3.75 -15.79
CA LYS A 191 -13.44 -4.13 -16.04
C LYS A 191 -13.60 -5.09 -17.22
N ASN A 192 -12.76 -4.94 -18.24
CA ASN A 192 -12.76 -5.80 -19.42
C ASN A 192 -12.03 -7.13 -19.19
N ILE A 193 -10.88 -7.10 -18.50
CA ILE A 193 -10.12 -8.35 -18.25
C ILE A 193 -10.81 -9.23 -17.21
N ILE A 194 -11.36 -8.63 -16.15
CA ILE A 194 -12.13 -9.33 -15.13
C ILE A 194 -13.61 -9.25 -15.53
N ALA A 195 -13.96 -10.08 -16.51
CA ALA A 195 -15.28 -10.11 -17.12
C ALA A 195 -16.31 -10.83 -16.22
N THR A 196 -17.60 -10.58 -16.45
CA THR A 196 -18.66 -11.45 -15.93
C THR A 196 -18.73 -12.73 -16.77
N PRO A 197 -19.07 -13.89 -16.19
CA PRO A 197 -19.34 -15.10 -16.98
C PRO A 197 -20.45 -14.88 -18.00
N ASP A 198 -20.35 -15.53 -19.15
CA ASP A 198 -21.46 -15.62 -20.10
C ASP A 198 -22.60 -16.44 -19.44
N VAL A 199 -23.84 -15.98 -19.61
CA VAL A 199 -25.06 -16.58 -19.03
C VAL A 199 -25.34 -17.96 -19.62
#